data_AF-A0ABD0P5Y9-F1
#
_entry.id   AF-A0ABD0P5Y9-F1
#
_cell.length_a   1.000
_cell.length_b   1.000
_cell.length_c   1.000
_cell.angle_alpha   90.00
_cell.angle_beta   90.00
_cell.angle_gamma   90.00
#
_symmetry.space_group_name_H-M   'P 1'
#
loop_
_entity.id
_entity.type
_entity.pdbx_description
1 polymer ?
#
loop_
_entity_poly.entity_id
_entity_poly.type
_entity_poly.pdbx_seq_one_letter_code
_entity_poly.pdbx_strand_id
1 'polypeptide(L)'
;TALLTVLTSVKRVGDLKALSANGSCLEFGPANSHVVLRPRPGFVPKVRTTPFRDQVVTLQAIPSQEGDPNLILLCPVHALRIYLECTQPFRRSEQLFVCFGGQQKGKAVSKQRISHWLVDPIRLAYQARGLPCPLG
;
A
#
# COMPACT_ATOMS: atom_id res chain seq x y z
N THR A 1 4.53 0.59 4.86
CA THR A 1 4.10 0.40 3.45
C THR A 1 2.65 0.74 3.18
N ALA A 2 1.67 0.15 3.87
CA ALA A 2 0.24 0.39 3.58
C ALA A 2 -0.14 1.89 3.65
N LEU A 3 0.23 2.59 4.71
CA LEU A 3 -0.01 4.03 4.87
C LEU A 3 0.53 4.85 3.68
N LEU A 4 1.80 4.66 3.32
CA LEU A 4 2.42 5.34 2.18
C LEU A 4 1.69 5.05 0.87
N THR A 5 1.29 3.80 0.65
CA THR A 5 0.52 3.40 -0.55
C THR A 5 -0.81 4.15 -0.62
N VAL A 6 -1.51 4.33 0.51
CA VAL A 6 -2.80 5.06 0.54
C VAL A 6 -2.60 6.55 0.28
N LEU A 7 -1.65 7.17 0.98
CA LEU A 7 -1.39 8.60 0.85
C LEU A 7 -0.97 8.98 -0.56
N THR A 8 -0.17 8.14 -1.23
CA THR A 8 0.33 8.42 -2.58
C THR A 8 -0.60 8.00 -3.71
N SER A 9 -1.54 7.07 -3.46
CA SER A 9 -2.51 6.62 -4.47
C SER A 9 -3.87 7.33 -4.39
N VAL A 10 -4.18 7.94 -3.25
CA VAL A 10 -5.49 8.55 -2.94
C VAL A 10 -6.65 7.55 -3.14
N LYS A 11 -6.39 6.26 -2.88
CA LYS A 11 -7.38 5.18 -3.04
C LYS A 11 -8.07 4.83 -1.74
N ARG A 12 -9.32 4.35 -1.85
CA ARG A 12 -10.10 3.87 -0.70
C ARG A 12 -9.59 2.50 -0.28
N VAL A 13 -9.85 2.12 0.97
CA VAL A 13 -9.50 0.81 1.54
C VAL A 13 -10.02 -0.37 0.69
N GLY A 14 -11.20 -0.21 0.07
CA GLY A 14 -11.76 -1.22 -0.82
C GLY A 14 -10.91 -1.44 -2.08
N ASP A 15 -10.40 -0.36 -2.66
CA ASP A 15 -9.57 -0.41 -3.87
C ASP A 15 -8.17 -0.98 -3.54
N LEU A 16 -7.61 -0.61 -2.39
CA LEU A 16 -6.34 -1.17 -1.90
C LEU A 16 -6.42 -2.69 -1.69
N LYS A 17 -7.57 -3.20 -1.24
CA LYS A 17 -7.81 -4.64 -1.11
C LYS A 17 -7.87 -5.34 -2.47
N ALA A 18 -8.19 -4.61 -3.54
CA ALA A 18 -8.26 -5.16 -4.89
C ALA A 18 -6.89 -5.28 -5.57
N LEU A 19 -5.88 -4.55 -5.10
CA LEU A 19 -4.52 -4.60 -5.63
C LEU A 19 -3.88 -5.97 -5.40
N SER A 20 -2.98 -6.35 -6.30
CA SER A 20 -2.30 -7.63 -6.29
C SER A 20 -0.78 -7.51 -6.38
N ALA A 21 -0.09 -8.49 -5.80
CA ALA A 21 1.35 -8.70 -5.94
C ALA A 21 1.71 -9.56 -7.18
N ASN A 22 0.72 -10.02 -7.94
CA ASN A 22 0.95 -10.81 -9.15
C ASN A 22 1.66 -9.97 -10.21
N GLY A 23 2.60 -10.55 -10.96
CA GLY A 23 3.37 -9.84 -12.00
C GLY A 23 2.53 -9.24 -13.13
N SER A 24 1.32 -9.76 -13.40
CA SER A 24 0.37 -9.13 -14.33
C SER A 24 -0.25 -7.83 -13.80
N CYS A 25 -0.26 -7.66 -12.48
CA CYS A 25 -0.91 -6.56 -11.78
C CYS A 25 0.08 -5.59 -11.13
N LEU A 26 1.35 -5.93 -11.06
CA LEU A 26 2.38 -5.15 -10.39
C LEU A 26 3.64 -5.09 -11.25
N GLU A 27 4.08 -3.88 -11.55
CA GLU A 27 5.20 -3.63 -12.45
C GLU A 27 6.05 -2.48 -11.93
N PHE A 28 7.33 -2.74 -11.67
CA PHE A 28 8.29 -1.69 -11.32
C PHE A 28 8.88 -1.08 -12.59
N GLY A 29 8.94 0.25 -12.62
CA GLY A 29 9.58 0.99 -13.69
C GLY A 29 11.11 0.85 -13.67
N PRO A 30 11.79 1.35 -14.71
CA PRO A 30 13.25 1.30 -14.80
C PRO A 30 13.88 1.98 -13.58
N ALA A 31 14.95 1.36 -13.07
CA ALA A 31 15.67 1.79 -11.86
C ALA A 31 14.78 2.02 -10.62
N ASN A 32 13.62 1.37 -10.52
CA ASN A 32 12.63 1.59 -9.46
C ASN A 32 12.16 3.05 -9.36
N SER A 33 12.09 3.77 -10.48
CA SER A 33 11.60 5.15 -10.54
C SER A 33 10.11 5.28 -10.16
N HIS A 34 9.32 4.24 -10.44
CA HIS A 34 7.90 4.19 -10.12
C HIS A 34 7.43 2.73 -10.00
N VAL A 35 6.21 2.54 -9.51
CA VAL A 35 5.52 1.24 -9.56
C VAL A 35 4.09 1.44 -10.07
N VAL A 36 3.68 0.58 -10.99
CA VAL A 36 2.31 0.50 -11.50
C VAL A 36 1.60 -0.66 -10.82
N LEU A 37 0.44 -0.37 -10.23
CA LEU A 37 -0.41 -1.32 -9.52
C LEU A 37 -1.78 -1.35 -10.19
N ARG A 38 -2.24 -2.55 -10.54
CA ARG A 38 -3.52 -2.80 -11.19
C ARG A 38 -4.40 -3.64 -10.26
N PRO A 39 -5.73 -3.41 -10.23
CA PRO A 39 -6.63 -4.29 -9.52
C PRO A 39 -6.61 -5.69 -10.12
N ARG A 40 -6.93 -6.70 -9.30
CA ARG A 40 -7.11 -8.08 -9.79
C ARG A 40 -8.20 -8.15 -10.86
N PRO A 41 -8.07 -9.06 -11.84
CA PRO A 41 -9.14 -9.36 -12.80
C PRO A 41 -10.46 -9.65 -12.07
N GLY A 42 -11.56 -9.09 -12.59
CA GLY A 42 -12.90 -9.26 -12.02
C GLY A 42 -13.23 -8.36 -10.83
N PHE A 43 -12.32 -7.46 -10.39
CA PHE A 43 -12.69 -6.43 -9.42
C PHE A 43 -13.67 -5.43 -10.03
N VAL A 44 -14.76 -5.15 -9.29
CA VAL A 44 -15.73 -4.11 -9.63
C VAL A 44 -15.69 -3.03 -8.55
N PRO A 45 -15.31 -1.78 -8.88
CA PRO A 45 -15.29 -0.69 -7.91
C PRO A 45 -16.69 -0.44 -7.33
N LYS A 46 -16.73 0.10 -6.10
CA LYS A 46 -18.00 0.48 -5.47
C LYS A 46 -18.76 1.53 -6.30
N VAL A 47 -18.04 2.42 -6.98
CA VAL A 47 -18.60 3.39 -7.92
C VAL A 47 -18.44 2.80 -9.32
N ARG A 48 -19.51 2.25 -9.88
CA ARG A 48 -19.46 1.50 -11.15
C ARG A 48 -19.10 2.36 -12.37
N THR A 49 -19.13 3.68 -12.23
CA THR A 49 -18.74 4.64 -13.28
C THR A 49 -17.25 4.95 -13.30
N THR A 50 -16.44 4.44 -12.37
CA THR A 50 -14.99 4.67 -12.37
C THR A 50 -14.34 3.95 -13.55
N PRO A 51 -13.80 4.68 -14.56
CA PRO A 51 -13.16 4.06 -15.72
C PRO A 51 -11.93 3.24 -15.28
N PHE A 52 -11.59 2.20 -16.03
CA PHE A 52 -10.50 1.29 -15.67
C PHE A 52 -9.15 2.00 -15.47
N ARG A 53 -8.87 3.05 -16.27
CA ARG A 53 -7.68 3.90 -16.11
C ARG A 53 -7.58 4.49 -14.69
N ASP A 54 -8.70 4.89 -14.11
CA ASP A 54 -8.77 5.44 -12.76
C ASP A 54 -8.67 4.36 -11.68
N GLN A 55 -8.59 3.09 -12.05
CA GLN A 55 -8.36 1.97 -11.13
C GLN A 55 -6.87 1.58 -11.07
N VAL A 56 -6.10 1.91 -12.11
CA VAL A 56 -4.64 1.77 -12.12
C VAL A 56 -4.03 2.85 -11.23
N VAL A 57 -3.05 2.44 -10.42
CA VAL A 57 -2.32 3.31 -9.49
C VAL A 57 -0.87 3.34 -9.92
N THR A 58 -0.33 4.54 -10.14
CA THR A 58 1.10 4.73 -10.38
C THR A 58 1.69 5.50 -9.20
N LEU A 59 2.62 4.87 -8.46
CA LEU A 59 3.34 5.53 -7.37
C LEU A 59 4.73 5.94 -7.86
N GLN A 60 5.11 7.18 -7.59
CA GLN A 60 6.43 7.70 -7.93
C GLN A 60 7.41 7.47 -6.78
N ALA A 61 8.67 7.18 -7.11
CA ALA A 61 9.73 7.13 -6.12
C ALA A 61 10.02 8.55 -5.61
N ILE A 62 10.25 8.67 -4.31
CA ILE A 62 10.82 9.90 -3.74
C ILE A 62 12.34 9.81 -3.92
N PRO A 63 12.97 10.76 -4.62
CA PRO A 63 14.41 10.75 -4.80
C PRO A 63 15.11 10.91 -3.45
N SER A 64 16.07 10.05 -3.17
CA SER A 64 17.05 10.27 -2.12
C SER A 64 18.01 11.37 -2.60
N GLN A 65 17.62 12.63 -2.47
CA GLN A 65 18.58 13.74 -2.63
C GLN A 65 19.63 13.61 -1.51
N GLU A 66 20.87 14.05 -1.78
CA GLU A 66 22.05 13.89 -0.91
C GLU A 66 21.91 14.48 0.52
N GLY A 67 20.81 15.19 0.82
CA GLY A 67 20.63 15.93 2.08
C GLY A 67 19.90 15.20 3.22
N ASP A 68 19.08 14.17 2.96
CA ASP A 68 18.39 13.45 4.05
C ASP A 68 18.18 11.95 3.75
N PRO A 69 18.96 11.05 4.39
CA PRO A 69 18.81 9.61 4.21
C PRO A 69 17.44 9.09 4.68
N ASN A 70 16.70 9.84 5.52
CA ASN A 70 15.38 9.42 6.00
C ASN A 70 14.30 9.50 4.91
N LEU A 71 14.50 10.27 3.84
CA LEU A 71 13.55 10.36 2.73
C LEU A 71 13.33 9.00 2.05
N ILE A 72 14.33 8.12 2.09
CA ILE A 72 14.20 6.76 1.54
C ILE A 72 13.15 5.94 2.29
N LEU A 73 12.97 6.20 3.60
CA LEU A 73 11.97 5.53 4.44
C LEU A 73 10.54 5.98 4.11
N LEU A 74 10.39 7.17 3.52
CA LEU A 74 9.12 7.73 3.07
C LEU A 74 8.80 7.38 1.61
N CYS A 75 9.78 6.85 0.86
CA CYS A 75 9.60 6.49 -0.55
C CYS A 75 8.63 5.30 -0.69
N PRO A 76 7.45 5.47 -1.33
CA PRO A 76 6.45 4.41 -1.44
C PRO A 76 6.94 3.24 -2.29
N VAL A 77 7.71 3.50 -3.35
CA VAL A 77 8.27 2.46 -4.24
C VAL A 77 9.26 1.60 -3.46
N HIS A 78 10.17 2.23 -2.72
CA HIS A 78 11.17 1.53 -1.92
C HIS A 78 10.51 0.70 -0.80
N ALA A 79 9.58 1.30 -0.06
CA ALA A 79 8.84 0.63 1.00
C ALA A 79 7.97 -0.53 0.48
N LEU A 80 7.44 -0.43 -0.74
CA LEU A 80 6.66 -1.50 -1.35
C LEU A 80 7.54 -2.66 -1.81
N ARG A 81 8.69 -2.38 -2.42
CA ARG A 81 9.66 -3.39 -2.83
C ARG A 81 10.14 -4.22 -1.64
N ILE A 82 10.62 -3.57 -0.58
CA ILE A 82 11.04 -4.25 0.66
C ILE A 82 9.90 -5.09 1.23
N TYR A 83 8.67 -4.55 1.25
CA TYR A 83 7.52 -5.30 1.74
C TYR A 83 7.26 -6.58 0.92
N LEU A 84 7.34 -6.51 -0.41
CA LEU A 84 7.17 -7.67 -1.27
C LEU A 84 8.28 -8.70 -1.03
N GLU A 85 9.54 -8.28 -0.99
CA GLU A 85 10.70 -9.14 -0.70
C GLU A 85 10.56 -9.83 0.67
N CYS A 86 10.28 -9.07 1.73
CA CYS A 86 10.13 -9.62 3.07
C CYS A 86 8.92 -10.56 3.21
N THR A 87 7.84 -10.33 2.45
CA THR A 87 6.63 -11.17 2.54
C THR A 87 6.64 -12.36 1.60
N GLN A 88 7.47 -12.37 0.56
CA GLN A 88 7.54 -13.43 -0.45
C GLN A 88 7.73 -14.84 0.15
N PRO A 89 8.60 -15.08 1.14
CA PRO A 89 8.85 -16.43 1.66
C PRO A 89 7.64 -17.10 2.34
N PHE A 90 6.66 -16.30 2.79
CA PHE A 90 5.50 -16.82 3.53
C PHE A 90 4.16 -16.42 2.91
N ARG A 91 4.17 -15.79 1.74
CA ARG A 91 2.96 -15.33 1.06
C ARG A 91 2.11 -16.52 0.62
N ARG A 92 0.81 -16.46 0.94
CA ARG A 92 -0.20 -17.47 0.56
C ARG A 92 -1.37 -16.84 -0.22
N SER A 93 -1.25 -15.57 -0.57
CA SER A 93 -2.27 -14.82 -1.31
C SER A 93 -1.63 -13.81 -2.25
N GLU A 94 -2.24 -13.69 -3.42
CA GLU A 94 -1.88 -12.71 -4.44
C GLU A 94 -2.34 -11.29 -4.09
N GLN A 95 -3.13 -11.06 -3.02
CA GLN A 95 -3.50 -9.72 -2.60
C GLN A 95 -2.24 -8.93 -2.18
N LEU A 96 -2.12 -7.66 -2.57
CA LEU A 96 -0.92 -6.86 -2.33
C LEU A 96 -0.47 -6.95 -0.87
N PHE A 97 -1.38 -6.68 0.08
CA PHE A 97 -1.13 -6.80 1.51
C PHE A 97 -1.56 -8.17 2.07
N VAL A 98 -0.62 -8.81 2.76
CA VAL A 98 -0.79 -10.06 3.54
C VAL A 98 -0.50 -9.86 5.02
N CYS A 99 -1.17 -10.66 5.84
CA CYS A 99 -0.92 -10.74 7.27
C CYS A 99 0.50 -11.30 7.52
N PHE A 100 1.22 -10.75 8.50
CA PHE A 100 2.61 -11.13 8.78
C PHE A 100 2.81 -11.85 10.13
N GLY A 101 1.76 -11.98 10.95
CA GLY A 101 1.84 -12.59 12.28
C GLY A 101 0.75 -13.63 12.55
N GLY A 102 1.01 -14.48 13.55
CA GLY A 102 0.08 -15.51 14.04
C GLY A 102 -0.34 -16.54 13.00
N GLN A 103 -1.47 -17.20 13.26
CA GLN A 103 -2.04 -18.26 12.40
C GLN A 103 -2.50 -17.77 11.01
N GLN A 104 -2.58 -16.45 10.82
CA GLN A 104 -3.01 -15.84 9.55
C GLN A 104 -1.82 -15.42 8.69
N LYS A 105 -0.57 -15.65 9.10
CA LYS A 105 0.62 -15.29 8.35
C LYS A 105 0.54 -15.78 6.89
N GLY A 106 0.80 -14.87 5.95
CA GLY A 106 0.74 -15.11 4.52
C GLY A 106 -0.63 -14.93 3.86
N LYS A 107 -1.73 -14.92 4.63
CA LYS A 107 -3.08 -14.78 4.08
C LYS A 107 -3.41 -13.32 3.77
N ALA A 108 -4.40 -13.12 2.91
CA ALA A 108 -4.92 -11.80 2.56
C ALA A 108 -5.36 -11.00 3.80
N VAL A 109 -4.99 -9.70 3.83
CA VAL A 109 -5.44 -8.79 4.89
C VAL A 109 -6.92 -8.43 4.67
N SER A 110 -7.70 -8.44 5.74
CA SER A 110 -9.11 -8.01 5.70
C SER A 110 -9.24 -6.48 5.52
N LYS A 111 -10.37 -6.02 5.01
CA LYS A 111 -10.65 -4.58 4.85
C LYS A 111 -10.53 -3.84 6.19
N GLN A 112 -11.09 -4.41 7.26
CA GLN A 112 -11.04 -3.84 8.60
C GLN A 112 -9.60 -3.74 9.13
N ARG A 113 -8.78 -4.77 8.89
CA ARG A 113 -7.38 -4.75 9.33
C ARG A 113 -6.57 -3.70 8.57
N ILE A 114 -6.80 -3.53 7.26
CA ILE A 114 -6.20 -2.42 6.50
C ILE A 114 -6.63 -1.08 7.10
N SER A 115 -7.93 -0.88 7.41
CA SER A 115 -8.38 0.35 8.06
C SER A 115 -7.64 0.63 9.37
N HIS A 116 -7.45 -0.36 10.24
CA HIS A 116 -6.67 -0.20 11.47
C HIS A 116 -5.20 0.16 11.17
N TRP A 117 -4.57 -0.50 10.19
CA TRP A 117 -3.19 -0.16 9.76
C TRP A 117 -3.03 1.27 9.24
N LEU A 118 -4.11 1.95 8.86
CA LEU A 118 -4.09 3.35 8.42
C LEU A 118 -4.40 4.30 9.58
N VAL A 119 -5.41 3.97 10.40
CA VAL A 119 -5.86 4.83 11.49
C VAL A 119 -4.88 4.81 12.67
N ASP A 120 -4.32 3.65 13.03
CA ASP A 120 -3.45 3.53 14.21
C ASP A 120 -2.18 4.39 14.09
N PRO A 121 -1.44 4.39 12.96
CA PRO A 121 -0.28 5.29 12.80
C PRO A 121 -0.65 6.77 12.85
N ILE A 122 -1.81 7.16 12.29
CA ILE A 122 -2.29 8.55 12.34
C ILE A 122 -2.56 8.92 13.80
N ARG A 123 -3.28 8.08 14.55
CA ARG A 123 -3.55 8.30 15.98
C ARG A 123 -2.25 8.44 16.77
N LEU A 124 -1.28 7.55 16.55
CA LEU A 124 0.02 7.59 17.22
C LEU A 124 0.77 8.90 16.91
N ALA A 125 0.72 9.39 15.66
CA ALA A 125 1.35 10.64 15.29
C ALA A 125 0.74 11.85 16.00
N TYR A 126 -0.59 11.90 16.15
CA TYR A 126 -1.27 12.98 16.90
C TYR A 126 -0.95 12.90 18.40
N GLN A 127 -1.00 11.70 18.98
CA GLN A 127 -0.68 11.47 20.39
C GLN A 127 0.78 11.87 20.70
N ALA A 128 1.72 11.53 19.82
CA ALA A 128 3.12 11.92 19.97
C ALA A 128 3.33 13.46 19.96
N ARG A 129 2.39 14.21 19.37
CA ARG A 129 2.39 15.69 19.37
C ARG A 129 1.50 16.31 20.44
N GLY A 130 0.89 15.51 21.32
CA GLY A 130 -0.06 15.99 22.33
C GLY A 130 -1.34 16.59 21.75
N LEU A 131 -1.68 16.28 20.49
CA LEU A 131 -2.86 16.81 19.81
C LEU A 131 -4.03 15.81 19.92
N PRO A 132 -5.28 16.29 19.97
CA PRO A 132 -6.44 15.41 19.91
C PRO A 132 -6.46 14.67 18.57
N CYS A 133 -6.71 13.37 18.61
CA CYS A 133 -6.88 12.58 17.39
C CYS A 133 -8.10 13.11 16.62
N PRO A 134 -8.01 13.30 15.29
CA PRO A 134 -9.16 13.69 14.49
C PRO A 134 -10.28 12.65 14.64
N LEU A 135 -11.51 13.12 14.86
CA LEU A 135 -12.70 12.29 14.85
C LEU A 135 -12.99 11.87 13.40
N GLY A 136 -13.17 10.57 13.19
CA GLY A 136 -13.45 9.97 11.88
C GLY A 136 -14.77 9.21 11.88
#